data_AF-A0A1N7QF70-F1
#
_entry.id   AF-A0A1N7QF70-F1
#
_cell.length_a   1.000
_cell.length_b   1.000
_cell.length_c   1.000
_cell.angle_alpha   90.00
_cell.angle_beta   90.00
_cell.angle_gamma   90.00
#
_symmetry.space_group_name_H-M   'P 1'
#
loop_
_entity.id
_entity.type
_entity.pdbx_description
1 polymer ?
#
loop_
_entity_poly.entity_id
_entity_poly.type
_entity_poly.pdbx_seq_one_letter_code
_entity_poly.pdbx_strand_id
1 'polypeptide(L)'
;MRPLLACLLTAPLLGLMAPEARAQDQIGYYHATLGPQDMVNSSGQRLADFCAIVQQDRANYHRFHRRDPEDGGDPFFATPEARAQIPYSCRVMPGFDYIPQHVLSGRPRFILVRIIGVGNRITALEIQEGAG
;
A
#
# COMPACT_ATOMS: atom_id res chain seq x y z
N MET A 1 -10.69 23.55 72.62
CA MET A 1 -9.84 22.59 71.88
C MET A 1 -10.64 22.11 70.67
N ARG A 2 -10.17 22.37 69.45
CA ARG A 2 -10.78 21.87 68.20
C ARG A 2 -10.31 20.43 67.93
N PRO A 3 -11.18 19.59 67.38
CA PRO A 3 -10.70 18.72 66.30
C PRO A 3 -11.59 18.87 65.05
N LEU A 4 -10.92 19.12 63.93
CA LEU A 4 -11.46 19.02 62.59
C LEU A 4 -11.88 17.58 62.31
N LEU A 5 -13.02 17.37 61.64
CA LEU A 5 -13.29 16.13 60.94
C LEU A 5 -13.54 16.42 59.46
N ALA A 6 -12.77 15.70 58.65
CA ALA A 6 -12.49 15.95 57.26
C ALA A 6 -13.67 15.59 56.34
N CYS A 7 -13.95 16.49 55.39
CA CYS A 7 -14.84 16.23 54.28
C CYS A 7 -14.09 15.38 53.24
N LEU A 8 -14.30 14.05 53.25
CA LEU A 8 -13.81 13.16 52.19
C LEU A 8 -14.67 13.38 50.94
N LEU A 9 -14.15 14.18 50.01
CA LEU A 9 -14.66 14.26 48.63
C LEU A 9 -14.05 13.11 47.82
N THR A 10 -14.78 12.01 47.65
CA THR A 10 -14.45 10.96 46.68
C THR A 10 -14.85 11.43 45.27
N ALA A 11 -13.88 11.91 44.49
CA ALA A 11 -14.06 12.16 43.06
C ALA A 11 -14.02 10.82 42.29
N PRO A 12 -15.03 10.47 41.46
CA PRO A 12 -14.92 9.33 40.56
C PRO A 12 -13.90 9.67 39.47
N LEU A 13 -12.80 8.90 39.45
CA LEU A 13 -11.79 8.94 38.40
C LEU A 13 -12.41 8.40 37.11
N LEU A 14 -12.84 9.29 36.20
CA LEU A 14 -13.24 8.92 34.85
C LEU A 14 -11.99 8.36 34.13
N GLY A 15 -11.88 7.03 34.07
CA GLY A 15 -10.86 6.35 33.28
C GLY A 15 -11.05 6.68 31.81
N LEU A 16 -10.22 7.57 31.27
CA LEU A 16 -10.07 7.80 29.85
C LEU A 16 -9.57 6.50 29.20
N MET A 17 -10.49 5.69 28.68
CA MET A 17 -10.16 4.62 27.74
C MET A 17 -9.69 5.28 26.45
N ALA A 18 -8.38 5.52 26.34
CA ALA A 18 -7.78 5.93 25.09
C ALA A 18 -7.95 4.79 24.07
N PRO A 19 -8.43 5.05 22.84
CA PRO A 19 -8.44 4.02 21.81
C PRO A 19 -7.01 3.56 21.55
N GLU A 20 -6.78 2.25 21.57
CA GLU A 20 -5.50 1.66 21.17
C GLU A 20 -5.24 2.02 19.70
N ALA A 21 -4.23 2.86 19.46
CA ALA A 21 -3.73 3.07 18.12
C ALA A 21 -3.15 1.75 17.61
N ARG A 22 -3.85 1.09 16.67
CA ARG A 22 -3.28 -0.09 16.00
C ARG A 22 -2.19 0.39 15.05
N ALA A 23 -0.96 -0.07 15.29
CA ALA A 23 0.15 0.19 14.40
C ALA A 23 -0.15 -0.38 13.00
N GLN A 24 0.19 0.38 11.97
CA GLN A 24 0.20 -0.12 10.60
C GLN A 24 1.47 -0.94 10.42
N ASP A 25 1.33 -2.19 10.01
CA ASP A 25 2.45 -3.11 9.83
C ASP A 25 2.68 -3.38 8.34
N GLN A 26 3.92 -3.73 7.98
CA GLN A 26 4.17 -4.35 6.69
C GLN A 26 3.63 -5.78 6.73
N ILE A 27 2.51 -6.01 6.06
CA ILE A 27 1.82 -7.30 6.02
C ILE A 27 2.28 -8.16 4.84
N GLY A 28 3.01 -7.59 3.88
CA GLY A 28 3.59 -8.31 2.77
C GLY A 28 4.45 -7.41 1.88
N TYR A 29 5.09 -8.02 0.89
CA TYR A 29 5.79 -7.31 -0.18
C TYR A 29 5.85 -8.18 -1.44
N TYR A 30 6.08 -7.55 -2.59
CA TYR A 30 6.44 -8.24 -3.83
C TYR A 30 7.37 -7.38 -4.68
N HIS A 31 8.07 -8.04 -5.60
CA HIS A 31 8.86 -7.40 -6.64
C HIS A 31 8.10 -7.43 -7.97
N ALA A 32 8.27 -6.38 -8.76
CA ALA A 32 7.67 -6.31 -10.09
C ALA A 32 8.54 -5.48 -11.04
N THR A 33 8.58 -5.86 -12.30
CA THR A 33 9.00 -4.96 -13.37
C THR A 33 7.77 -4.26 -13.93
N LEU A 34 7.75 -2.93 -13.90
CA LEU A 34 6.72 -2.17 -14.62
C LEU A 34 7.17 -2.02 -16.08
N GLY A 35 6.84 -3.03 -16.89
CA GLY A 35 7.20 -3.13 -18.29
C GLY A 35 6.21 -2.45 -19.24
N PRO A 36 6.48 -2.43 -20.56
CA PRO A 36 5.59 -1.81 -21.54
C PRO A 36 4.16 -2.37 -21.56
N GLN A 37 3.98 -3.64 -21.18
CA GLN A 37 2.68 -4.30 -21.12
C GLN A 37 1.79 -3.82 -19.96
N ASP A 38 2.39 -3.21 -18.93
CA ASP A 38 1.67 -2.66 -17.78
C ASP A 38 1.30 -1.20 -18.01
N MET A 39 1.98 -0.54 -18.96
CA MET A 39 1.75 0.86 -19.33
C MET A 39 0.51 1.06 -20.22
N VAL A 40 -0.22 -0.01 -20.54
CA VAL A 40 -1.43 0.02 -21.36
C VAL A 40 -2.55 -0.77 -20.69
N ASN A 41 -3.78 -0.28 -20.79
CA ASN A 41 -4.94 -1.02 -20.31
C ASN A 41 -5.24 -2.24 -21.18
N SER A 42 -6.24 -3.04 -20.79
CA SER A 42 -6.65 -4.24 -21.55
C SER A 42 -7.16 -3.96 -22.97
N SER A 43 -7.48 -2.71 -23.30
CA SER A 43 -7.87 -2.25 -24.63
C SER A 43 -6.69 -1.68 -25.44
N GLY A 44 -5.47 -1.74 -24.90
CA GLY A 44 -4.26 -1.24 -25.55
C GLY A 44 -4.06 0.28 -25.46
N GLN A 45 -4.88 1.00 -24.68
CA GLN A 45 -4.72 2.44 -24.50
C GLN A 45 -3.68 2.72 -23.43
N ARG A 46 -2.79 3.68 -23.68
CA ARG A 46 -1.76 4.09 -22.73
C ARG A 46 -2.35 4.64 -21.44
N LEU A 47 -1.85 4.15 -20.31
CA LEU A 47 -2.18 4.66 -18.99
C LEU A 47 -1.35 5.91 -18.69
N ALA A 48 -2.01 6.95 -18.17
CA ALA A 48 -1.38 8.21 -17.79
C ALA A 48 -1.20 8.36 -16.27
N ASP A 49 -1.66 7.38 -15.49
CA ASP A 49 -1.55 7.34 -14.04
C ASP A 49 -0.62 6.20 -13.61
N PHE A 50 0.34 6.50 -12.73
CA PHE A 50 1.34 5.54 -12.29
C PHE A 50 0.73 4.40 -11.47
N CYS A 51 -0.22 4.70 -10.59
CA CYS A 51 -0.83 3.67 -9.75
C CYS A 51 -1.82 2.79 -10.54
N ALA A 52 -2.41 3.30 -11.63
CA ALA A 52 -3.13 2.49 -12.60
C ALA A 52 -2.20 1.52 -13.35
N ILE A 53 -0.93 1.88 -13.57
CA ILE A 53 0.08 0.97 -14.14
C ILE A 53 0.41 -0.15 -13.15
N VAL A 54 0.59 0.17 -11.86
CA VAL A 54 0.76 -0.86 -10.80
C VAL A 54 -0.46 -1.79 -10.73
N GLN A 55 -1.67 -1.26 -10.89
CA GLN A 55 -2.88 -2.06 -10.96
C GLN A 55 -2.88 -2.99 -12.18
N GLN A 56 -2.51 -2.48 -13.35
CA GLN A 56 -2.46 -3.24 -14.59
C GLN A 56 -1.42 -4.35 -14.50
N ASP A 57 -0.26 -4.09 -13.91
CA ASP A 57 0.76 -5.08 -13.58
C ASP A 57 0.19 -6.23 -12.74
N ARG A 58 -0.52 -5.93 -11.64
CA ARG A 58 -1.18 -6.99 -10.85
C ARG A 58 -2.29 -7.72 -11.60
N ALA A 59 -2.96 -7.07 -12.56
CA ALA A 59 -3.90 -7.75 -13.44
C ALA A 59 -3.18 -8.66 -14.45
N ASN A 60 -2.06 -8.21 -14.99
CA ASN A 60 -1.20 -8.97 -15.90
C ASN A 60 -0.64 -10.22 -15.20
N TYR A 61 -0.18 -10.09 -13.96
CA TYR A 61 0.28 -11.21 -13.14
C TYR A 61 -0.82 -12.22 -12.82
N HIS A 62 -1.91 -11.79 -12.17
CA HIS A 62 -2.90 -12.68 -11.56
C HIS A 62 -4.02 -13.14 -12.50
N ARG A 63 -4.40 -12.32 -13.47
CA ARG A 63 -5.56 -12.59 -14.36
C ARG A 63 -5.12 -13.00 -15.76
N PHE A 64 -4.16 -12.30 -16.35
CA PHE A 64 -3.81 -12.49 -17.76
C PHE A 64 -2.61 -13.41 -17.97
N HIS A 65 -1.89 -13.76 -16.91
CA HIS A 65 -0.66 -14.57 -16.95
C HIS A 65 0.40 -13.98 -17.91
N ARG A 66 0.49 -12.64 -17.94
CA ARG A 66 1.43 -11.83 -18.74
C ARG A 66 2.45 -11.14 -17.82
N ARG A 67 3.18 -11.94 -17.05
CA ARG A 67 4.16 -11.46 -16.07
C ARG A 67 5.53 -11.24 -16.73
N ASP A 68 6.28 -10.27 -16.22
CA ASP A 68 7.70 -10.14 -16.50
C ASP A 68 8.51 -11.25 -15.78
N PRO A 69 9.72 -11.60 -16.25
CA PRO A 69 10.48 -12.73 -15.72
C PRO A 69 10.77 -12.66 -14.22
N GLU A 70 11.02 -11.46 -13.69
CA GLU A 70 11.39 -11.22 -12.29
C GLU A 70 10.19 -10.88 -11.38
N ASP A 71 8.97 -10.99 -11.89
CA ASP A 71 7.78 -10.63 -11.11
C ASP A 71 7.51 -11.66 -10.00
N GLY A 72 7.45 -11.14 -8.77
CA GLY A 72 7.02 -11.87 -7.59
C GLY A 72 5.51 -12.00 -7.52
N GLY A 73 5.06 -13.15 -7.03
CA GLY A 73 3.66 -13.37 -6.68
C GLY A 73 3.31 -12.78 -5.33
N ASP A 74 2.02 -12.59 -5.10
CA ASP A 74 1.48 -12.09 -3.85
C ASP A 74 0.08 -12.70 -3.59
N PRO A 75 -0.31 -12.94 -2.33
CA PRO A 75 -1.65 -13.45 -2.02
C PRO A 75 -2.72 -12.35 -1.96
N PHE A 76 -2.35 -11.07 -2.10
CA PHE A 76 -3.19 -9.92 -1.79
C PHE A 76 -4.03 -9.46 -2.97
N PHE A 77 -3.53 -9.63 -4.19
CA PHE A 77 -4.11 -9.08 -5.42
C PHE A 77 -4.67 -10.14 -6.38
N ALA A 78 -4.99 -11.33 -5.87
CA ALA A 78 -5.61 -12.40 -6.66
C ALA A 78 -7.01 -12.01 -7.19
N THR A 79 -7.78 -11.21 -6.46
CA THR A 79 -9.14 -10.82 -6.84
C THR A 79 -9.20 -9.47 -7.56
N PRO A 80 -10.17 -9.26 -8.48
CA PRO A 80 -10.35 -7.96 -9.14
C PRO A 80 -10.69 -6.84 -8.14
N GLU A 81 -11.43 -7.14 -7.08
CA GLU A 81 -11.80 -6.17 -6.04
C GLU A 81 -10.58 -5.66 -5.28
N ALA A 82 -9.62 -6.54 -4.97
CA ALA A 82 -8.37 -6.14 -4.32
C ALA A 82 -7.53 -5.24 -5.25
N ARG A 83 -7.41 -5.60 -6.53
CA ARG A 83 -6.70 -4.77 -7.52
C ARG A 83 -7.36 -3.41 -7.73
N ALA A 84 -8.69 -3.32 -7.62
CA ALA A 84 -9.43 -2.06 -7.72
C ALA A 84 -9.03 -1.03 -6.65
N GLN A 85 -8.44 -1.46 -5.54
CA GLN A 85 -8.00 -0.57 -4.45
C GLN A 85 -6.61 0.05 -4.70
N ILE A 86 -5.82 -0.50 -5.62
CA ILE A 86 -4.43 -0.07 -5.85
C ILE A 86 -4.35 1.44 -6.15
N PRO A 87 -5.12 2.02 -7.10
CA PRO A 87 -5.01 3.45 -7.42
C PRO A 87 -5.25 4.40 -6.24
N TYR A 88 -6.00 3.97 -5.23
CA TYR A 88 -6.35 4.79 -4.07
C TYR A 88 -5.40 4.64 -2.88
N SER A 89 -4.60 3.57 -2.86
CA SER A 89 -3.70 3.22 -1.74
C SER A 89 -2.22 3.29 -2.10
N CYS A 90 -1.91 3.34 -3.39
CA CYS A 90 -0.56 3.43 -3.93
C CYS A 90 0.07 4.81 -3.71
N ARG A 91 1.32 4.79 -3.23
CA ARG A 91 2.17 5.97 -3.10
C ARG A 91 3.63 5.60 -3.35
N VAL A 92 4.36 6.52 -3.95
CA VAL A 92 5.82 6.41 -4.09
C VAL A 92 6.48 6.91 -2.82
N MET A 93 7.48 6.16 -2.35
CA MET A 93 8.23 6.53 -1.16
C MET A 93 9.15 7.74 -1.44
N PRO A 94 9.35 8.63 -0.45
CA PRO A 94 10.26 9.76 -0.60
C PRO A 94 11.65 9.32 -1.08
N GLY A 95 12.19 10.05 -2.06
CA GLY A 95 13.49 9.73 -2.67
C GLY A 95 13.39 8.81 -3.89
N PHE A 96 12.20 8.29 -4.19
CA PHE A 96 11.93 7.47 -5.38
C PHE A 96 11.00 8.15 -6.41
N ASP A 97 10.78 9.47 -6.28
CA ASP A 97 9.83 10.27 -7.07
C ASP A 97 10.10 10.25 -8.59
N TYR A 98 11.30 9.85 -9.00
CA TYR A 98 11.69 9.67 -10.39
C TYR A 98 11.11 8.40 -11.04
N ILE A 99 10.58 7.44 -10.26
CA ILE A 99 9.95 6.21 -10.76
C ILE A 99 8.74 6.52 -11.66
N PRO A 100 7.70 7.25 -11.18
CA PRO A 100 6.56 7.61 -12.01
C PRO A 100 6.94 8.27 -13.33
N GLN A 101 7.85 9.25 -13.30
CA GLN A 101 8.28 9.95 -14.51
C GLN A 101 8.90 8.99 -15.53
N HIS A 102 9.75 8.06 -15.09
CA HIS A 102 10.37 7.09 -15.99
C HIS A 102 9.33 6.12 -16.56
N VAL A 103 8.49 5.54 -15.70
CA VAL A 103 7.47 4.58 -16.14
C VAL A 103 6.46 5.24 -17.08
N LEU A 104 5.96 6.43 -16.74
CA LEU A 104 5.02 7.18 -17.57
C LEU A 104 5.65 7.62 -18.89
N SER A 105 6.97 7.81 -18.97
CA SER A 105 7.68 8.12 -20.23
C SER A 105 8.02 6.87 -21.07
N GLY A 106 7.68 5.66 -20.59
CA GLY A 106 7.91 4.42 -21.31
C GLY A 106 9.21 3.70 -20.93
N ARG A 107 9.88 4.13 -19.85
CA ARG A 107 11.12 3.51 -19.36
C ARG A 107 10.77 2.52 -18.25
N PRO A 108 11.01 1.21 -18.45
CA PRO A 108 10.70 0.20 -17.44
C PRO A 108 11.46 0.42 -16.14
N ARG A 109 10.88 0.01 -15.02
CA ARG A 109 11.49 0.08 -13.68
C ARG A 109 11.21 -1.17 -12.88
N PHE A 110 12.24 -1.67 -12.20
CA PHE A 110 12.11 -2.74 -11.24
C PHE A 110 11.80 -2.14 -9.87
N ILE A 111 10.66 -2.51 -9.31
CA ILE A 111 10.14 -1.95 -8.06
C ILE A 111 9.99 -3.02 -6.99
N LEU A 112 10.11 -2.58 -5.74
CA LEU A 112 9.61 -3.32 -4.58
C LEU A 112 8.34 -2.60 -4.10
N VAL A 113 7.27 -3.36 -3.93
CA VAL A 113 6.00 -2.89 -3.37
C VAL A 113 5.84 -3.44 -1.97
N ARG A 114 5.87 -2.57 -0.96
CA ARG A 114 5.50 -2.94 0.41
C ARG A 114 4.01 -2.78 0.59
N ILE A 115 3.38 -3.79 1.18
CA ILE A 115 1.95 -3.80 1.47
C ILE A 115 1.80 -3.48 2.94
N ILE A 116 1.25 -2.31 3.22
CA ILE A 116 1.03 -1.81 4.58
C ILE A 116 -0.44 -2.04 4.95
N GLY A 117 -0.68 -2.48 6.18
CA GLY A 117 -2.03 -2.76 6.64
C GLY A 117 -2.14 -3.15 8.10
N VAL A 118 -3.36 -3.55 8.47
CA VAL A 118 -3.69 -4.11 9.79
C VAL A 118 -4.46 -5.40 9.57
N GLY A 119 -3.89 -6.52 10.03
CA GLY A 119 -4.41 -7.85 9.69
C GLY A 119 -4.43 -8.05 8.17
N ASN A 120 -5.59 -8.40 7.60
CA ASN A 120 -5.75 -8.60 6.15
C ASN A 120 -6.23 -7.34 5.41
N ARG A 121 -6.36 -6.20 6.10
CA ARG A 121 -6.79 -4.95 5.46
C ARG A 121 -5.58 -4.14 5.01
N ILE A 122 -5.43 -4.02 3.70
CA ILE A 122 -4.46 -3.11 3.06
C ILE A 122 -4.91 -1.67 3.30
N THR A 123 -3.97 -0.82 3.68
CA THR A 123 -4.17 0.62 3.91
C THR A 123 -3.28 1.48 3.01
N ALA A 124 -2.10 0.99 2.64
CA ALA A 124 -1.21 1.65 1.69
C ALA A 124 -0.34 0.65 0.93
N LEU A 125 0.08 1.06 -0.26
CA LEU A 125 1.14 0.42 -1.02
C LEU A 125 2.28 1.42 -1.17
N GLU A 126 3.45 1.04 -0.67
CA GLU A 126 4.64 1.88 -0.69
C GLU A 126 5.60 1.37 -1.75
N ILE A 127 5.82 2.21 -2.77
CA ILE A 127 6.62 1.87 -3.93
C ILE A 127 8.02 2.46 -3.79
N GLN A 128 9.04 1.63 -3.99
CA GLN A 128 10.44 2.03 -4.05
C GLN A 128 11.15 1.26 -5.17
N GLU A 129 12.37 1.66 -5.51
CA GLU A 129 13.18 0.87 -6.45
C GLU A 129 13.49 -0.51 -5.83
N GLY A 130 13.41 -1.55 -6.64
CA GLY A 130 13.91 -2.87 -6.29
C GLY A 130 15.43 -2.90 -6.40
N ALA A 131 16.10 -3.60 -5.47
CA ALA A 131 17.51 -3.95 -5.66
C ALA A 131 17.58 -5.12 -6.63
N GLY A 132 18.16 -4.90 -7.81
CA GLY A 132 18.46 -5.93 -8.81
C GLY A 132 19.92 -6.36 -8.75
#